data_AF-A0A2L2YXL9-F1
#
_entry.id   AF-A0A2L2YXL9-F1
#
_cell.length_a   1.000
_cell.length_b   1.000
_cell.length_c   1.000
_cell.angle_alpha   90.00
_cell.angle_beta   90.00
_cell.angle_gamma   90.00
#
_symmetry.space_group_name_H-M   'P 1'
#
loop_
_entity.id
_entity.type
_entity.pdbx_description
1 polymer ?
#
loop_
_entity_poly.entity_id
_entity_poly.type
_entity_poly.pdbx_seq_one_letter_code
_entity_poly.pdbx_strand_id
1 'polypeptide(L)' 'SKHKRTVHSTSKELFPCDICKKKFSTKYSVKIHKAAIHEEYRSFQCDICPRSFLNKSTLVAHMAVHSGLKKFACTMCD' A
#
# COMPACT_ATOMS: atom_id res chain seq x y z
N SER A 1 -11.91 34.85 18.60
CA SER A 1 -11.97 33.64 17.77
C SER A 1 -11.33 32.46 18.48
N LYS A 2 -12.12 31.67 19.21
CA LYS A 2 -11.64 30.42 19.81
C LYS A 2 -11.43 29.43 18.68
N HIS A 3 -10.19 29.21 18.28
CA HIS A 3 -9.85 28.15 17.33
C HIS A 3 -10.14 26.83 18.03
N LYS A 4 -11.33 26.28 17.81
CA LYS A 4 -11.67 24.91 18.20
C LYS A 4 -10.70 24.03 17.42
N ARG A 5 -9.62 23.56 18.07
CA ARG A 5 -8.91 22.38 17.60
C ARG A 5 -9.91 21.24 17.77
N THR A 6 -10.74 21.03 16.76
CA THR A 6 -11.34 19.73 16.51
C THR A 6 -10.17 18.80 16.24
N VAL A 7 -9.60 18.28 17.33
CA VAL A 7 -9.04 16.94 17.34
C VAL A 7 -10.09 16.07 16.67
N HIS A 8 -9.88 15.75 15.40
CA HIS A 8 -10.36 14.49 14.86
C HIS A 8 -9.61 13.39 15.63
N SER A 9 -9.99 13.19 16.90
CA SER A 9 -9.79 11.93 17.59
C SER A 9 -10.74 10.96 16.95
N THR A 10 -10.38 10.52 15.74
CA THR A 10 -10.92 9.30 15.18
C THR A 10 -10.37 8.19 16.06
N SER A 11 -11.04 7.95 17.19
CA SER A 11 -10.86 6.77 18.03
C SER A 11 -11.37 5.53 17.28
N LYS A 12 -10.90 5.36 16.05
CA LYS A 12 -10.92 4.08 15.36
C LYS A 12 -9.77 3.33 16.00
N GLU A 13 -10.10 2.30 16.76
CA GLU A 13 -9.14 1.30 17.25
C GLU A 13 -8.16 0.98 16.11
N LEU A 14 -6.95 1.50 16.22
CA LEU A 14 -5.89 1.28 15.25
C LEU A 14 -5.17 0.00 15.63
N PHE A 15 -4.72 -0.74 14.63
CA PHE A 15 -3.97 -1.97 14.84
C PHE A 15 -2.48 -1.63 15.00
N PRO A 16 -1.86 -1.90 16.16
CA PRO A 16 -0.44 -1.66 16.36
C PRO A 16 0.40 -2.78 15.76
N CYS A 17 1.56 -2.43 15.23
CA CYS A 17 2.65 -3.38 15.01
C CYS A 17 3.15 -3.87 16.39
N ASP A 18 3.31 -5.17 16.59
CA ASP A 18 3.83 -5.73 17.83
C ASP A 18 5.34 -5.47 18.02
N ILE A 19 6.10 -5.34 16.92
CA ILE A 19 7.55 -5.08 16.94
C ILE A 19 7.85 -3.61 17.26
N CYS A 20 7.37 -2.67 16.44
CA CYS A 20 7.72 -1.25 16.57
C CYS A 20 6.60 -0.34 17.11
N LYS A 21 5.44 -0.90 17.48
CA LYS A 21 4.25 -0.19 18.01
C LYS A 21 3.63 0.88 17.09
N LYS A 22 4.09 1.01 15.84
CA LYS A 22 3.47 1.86 14.82
C LYS A 22 2.03 1.43 14.57
N LYS A 23 1.09 2.38 14.52
CA LYS A 23 -0.36 2.14 14.42
C LYS A 23 -0.86 2.27 12.99
N PHE A 24 -1.79 1.40 12.61
CA PHE A 24 -2.36 1.35 11.27
C PHE A 24 -3.89 1.23 11.31
N SER A 25 -4.56 1.65 10.24
CA SER A 25 -6.03 1.64 10.17
C SER A 25 -6.64 0.26 9.95
N THR A 26 -5.85 -0.73 9.53
CA THR A 26 -6.32 -2.12 9.27
C THR A 26 -5.28 -3.17 9.67
N LYS A 27 -5.73 -4.38 10.04
CA LYS A 27 -4.80 -5.52 10.26
C LYS A 27 -3.98 -5.86 9.01
N TYR A 28 -4.56 -5.72 7.82
CA TYR A 28 -3.87 -5.94 6.55
C TYR A 28 -2.65 -5.02 6.40
N SER A 29 -2.79 -3.73 6.71
CA SER A 29 -1.68 -2.79 6.64
C SER A 29 -0.58 -3.08 7.66
N VAL A 30 -0.91 -3.58 8.85
CA VAL A 30 0.09 -4.08 9.82
C VAL A 30 0.88 -5.25 9.22
N LYS A 31 0.20 -6.25 8.62
CA LYS A 31 0.85 -7.42 8.02
C LYS A 31 1.83 -7.02 6.91
N ILE A 32 1.40 -6.13 6.02
CA ILE A 32 2.23 -5.61 4.93
C ILE A 32 3.45 -4.85 5.48
N HIS A 33 3.24 -4.02 6.51
CA HIS A 33 4.33 -3.29 7.14
C HIS A 33 5.37 -4.23 7.77
N LYS A 34 4.93 -5.28 8.48
CA LYS A 34 5.85 -6.25 9.09
C LYS A 34 6.70 -6.94 8.03
N ALA A 35 6.05 -7.48 6.99
CA ALA A 35 6.73 -8.13 5.89
C ALA A 35 7.78 -7.20 5.25
N ALA A 36 7.44 -5.92 5.06
CA ALA A 36 8.30 -4.95 4.40
C ALA A 36 9.51 -4.48 5.21
N ILE A 37 9.32 -4.24 6.52
CA ILE A 37 10.28 -3.50 7.35
C ILE A 37 11.01 -4.43 8.34
N HIS A 38 10.37 -5.53 8.74
CA HIS A 38 10.90 -6.41 9.78
C HIS A 38 11.33 -7.78 9.25
N GLU A 39 10.79 -8.24 8.12
CA GLU A 39 11.06 -9.58 7.58
C GLU A 39 11.74 -9.54 6.19
N GLU A 40 11.93 -8.35 5.60
CA GLU A 40 12.38 -8.15 4.20
C GLU A 40 11.65 -9.03 3.17
N TYR A 41 10.46 -9.50 3.54
CA TYR A 41 9.71 -10.50 2.80
C TYR A 41 8.77 -9.81 1.81
N ARG A 42 8.94 -10.14 0.52
CA ARG A 42 8.10 -9.64 -0.56
C ARG A 42 7.34 -10.80 -1.17
N SER A 43 6.04 -10.88 -0.84
CA SER A 43 5.18 -12.02 -1.14
C SER A 43 4.70 -12.12 -2.59
N PHE A 44 4.81 -11.07 -3.40
CA PHE A 44 4.27 -11.04 -4.76
C PHE A 44 5.40 -10.80 -5.77
N GLN A 45 5.91 -11.87 -6.36
CA GLN A 45 6.95 -11.80 -7.38
C GLN A 45 6.34 -11.47 -8.76
N CYS A 46 7.10 -10.77 -9.58
CA CYS A 46 6.77 -10.59 -10.99
C CYS A 46 7.28 -11.80 -11.77
N ASP A 47 6.44 -12.35 -12.64
CA ASP A 47 6.82 -13.52 -13.46
C ASP A 47 7.70 -13.15 -14.66
N ILE A 48 7.86 -11.84 -14.94
CA ILE A 48 8.58 -11.33 -16.11
C ILE A 48 9.94 -10.73 -15.72
N CYS A 49 10.12 -10.29 -14.47
CA CYS A 49 11.36 -9.66 -14.01
C CYS A 49 11.62 -9.99 -12.53
N PRO A 50 12.84 -9.80 -11.99
CA PRO A 50 13.18 -10.19 -10.62
C PRO A 50 12.57 -9.28 -9.54
N ARG A 51 11.63 -8.39 -9.90
CA ARG A 51 10.99 -7.48 -8.93
C ARG A 51 9.93 -8.22 -8.13
N SER A 52 9.90 -7.93 -6.83
CA SER A 52 8.88 -8.42 -5.92
C SER A 52 8.21 -7.26 -5.18
N PHE A 53 6.94 -7.45 -4.83
CA PHE A 53 6.04 -6.46 -4.28
C PHE A 53 5.41 -6.96 -2.99
N LEU A 54 5.01 -6.00 -2.16
CA LEU A 54 4.42 -6.28 -0.85
C LEU A 54 2.95 -6.66 -0.95
N ASN A 55 2.22 -6.15 -1.96
CA ASN A 55 0.81 -6.44 -2.15
C ASN A 55 0.47 -6.69 -3.63
N LYS A 56 -0.63 -7.43 -3.86
CA LYS A 56 -1.11 -7.81 -5.18
C LYS A 56 -1.48 -6.61 -6.05
N SER A 57 -2.11 -5.58 -5.48
CA SER A 57 -2.53 -4.39 -6.23
C SER A 57 -1.35 -3.66 -6.85
N THR A 58 -0.23 -3.55 -6.13
CA THR A 58 1.02 -2.97 -6.64
C THR A 58 1.64 -3.85 -7.74
N LEU A 59 1.63 -5.19 -7.58
CA LEU A 59 2.06 -6.10 -8.65
C LEU A 59 1.20 -5.92 -9.91
N VAL A 60 -0.13 -5.90 -9.80
CA VAL A 60 -1.05 -5.69 -10.93
C VAL A 60 -0.83 -4.33 -11.59
N ALA A 61 -0.56 -3.29 -10.80
CA ALA A 61 -0.18 -1.99 -11.34
C ALA A 61 1.12 -2.08 -12.14
N HIS A 62 2.13 -2.76 -11.60
CA HIS A 62 3.43 -2.99 -12.23
C HIS A 62 3.35 -3.80 -13.53
N MET A 63 2.51 -4.84 -13.60
CA MET A 63 2.37 -5.67 -14.80
C MET A 63 1.97 -4.87 -16.05
N ALA A 64 1.33 -3.71 -15.88
CA ALA A 64 1.01 -2.81 -17.00
C ALA A 64 2.25 -2.30 -17.74
N VAL A 65 3.39 -2.20 -17.06
CA VAL A 65 4.67 -1.84 -17.67
C VAL A 65 5.15 -2.93 -18.63
N HIS A 66 4.89 -4.21 -18.31
CA HIS A 66 5.26 -5.33 -19.17
C HIS A 66 4.27 -5.56 -20.31
N SER A 67 2.98 -5.32 -20.08
CA SER A 67 1.95 -5.49 -21.12
C SER A 67 1.95 -4.38 -22.17
N GLY A 68 2.77 -3.32 -22.00
CA GLY A 68 2.72 -2.14 -22.88
C GLY A 68 1.38 -1.41 -22.88
N LEU A 69 0.46 -1.79 -21.98
CA LEU A 69 -0.84 -1.15 -21.80
C LEU A 69 -0.59 0.22 -21.19
N LYS A 70 -0.51 1.23 -22.05
CA LYS A 70 -0.61 2.62 -21.66
C LYS A 70 -1.96 2.77 -20.96
N LYS A 71 -1.99 2.80 -19.62
CA LYS A 71 -3.22 2.89 -18.80
C LYS A 71 -4.01 4.20 -18.97
N PHE A 72 -3.71 4.98 -19.99
CA PHE A 72 -4.36 6.23 -20.36
C PHE A 72 -4.35 6.35 -21.89
N ALA A 73 -5.06 5.47 -22.60
CA ALA A 73 -5.57 5.84 -23.92
C ALA A 73 -6.75 6.79 -23.65
N CYS A 74 -6.52 8.09 -23.77
CA CYS A 74 -7.58 9.08 -23.75
C CYS A 74 -8.47 8.80 -24.97
N THR A 75 -9.73 8.39 -24.76
CA THR A 75 -10.71 8.20 -25.85
C THR A 75 -11.32 9.51 -26.34
N MET A 76 -10.80 10.66 -25.90
CA MET A 76 -11.35 12.00 -26.14
C MET A 76 -10.45 12.90 -26.99
N CYS A 77 -9.40 12.36 -27.61
CA CYS A 77 -8.58 13.12 -28.55
C CYS A 77 -8.46 12.32 -29.86
N ASP A 78 -9.38 12.61 -30.77
CA ASP A 78 -9.23 12.46 -32.22
C ASP A 78 -9.06 13.87 -32.81
#